data_AF-A0A2D9WBI1-F1
#
_entry.id   AF-A0A2D9WBI1-F1
#
_cell.length_a   1.000
_cell.length_b   1.000
_cell.length_c   1.000
_cell.angle_alpha   90.00
_cell.angle_beta   90.00
_cell.angle_gamma   90.00
#
_symmetry.space_group_name_H-M   'P 1'
#
loop_
_entity.id
_entity.type
_entity.pdbx_description
1 polymer ?
#
loop_
_entity_poly.entity_id
_entity_poly.type
_entity_poly.pdbx_seq_one_letter_code
_entity_poly.pdbx_strand_id
1 'polypeptide(L)' 'MAKDVVCGKDIDEEQARAQSSQTSFGASEVDPTQGTRIFHDGQWLYFCGLDCRGKFLASPDTYLS' A
#
# COMPACT_ATOMS: atom_id res chain seq x y z
N MET A 1 8.90 -0.25 -9.89
CA MET A 1 8.98 0.76 -8.81
C MET A 1 7.57 1.27 -8.65
N ALA A 2 6.92 0.83 -7.59
CA ALA A 2 5.56 1.28 -7.33
C ALA A 2 5.65 2.72 -6.84
N LYS A 3 4.66 3.55 -7.15
CA LYS A 3 4.64 4.93 -6.68
C LYS A 3 3.41 5.15 -5.84
N ASP A 4 3.58 5.88 -4.75
CA ASP A 4 2.46 6.31 -3.92
C ASP A 4 1.56 7.24 -4.74
N VAL A 5 0.28 6.87 -4.90
CA VAL A 5 -0.69 7.68 -5.66
C VAL A 5 -1.09 8.99 -4.96
N VAL A 6 -0.89 9.07 -3.64
CA VAL A 6 -1.23 10.24 -2.83
C VAL A 6 -0.07 11.22 -2.71
N CYS A 7 1.13 10.72 -2.37
CA CYS A 7 2.29 11.59 -2.11
C CYS A 7 3.37 11.52 -3.18
N GLY A 8 3.28 10.60 -4.14
CA GLY A 8 4.27 10.45 -5.21
C GLY A 8 5.63 9.92 -4.76
N LYS A 9 5.75 9.38 -3.53
CA LYS A 9 6.98 8.72 -3.10
C LYS A 9 7.20 7.43 -3.86
N ASP A 10 8.47 7.14 -4.15
CA ASP A 10 8.85 5.84 -4.68
C ASP A 10 8.68 4.79 -3.58
N ILE A 11 8.02 3.69 -3.92
CA ILE A 11 7.75 2.57 -3.06
C ILE A 11 8.46 1.37 -3.65
N ASP A 12 9.26 0.72 -2.82
CA ASP A 12 9.83 -0.55 -3.16
C ASP A 12 8.72 -1.62 -3.15
N GLU A 13 8.33 -2.06 -4.35
CA GLU A 13 7.22 -2.98 -4.55
C GLU A 13 7.50 -4.36 -3.96
N GLU A 14 8.78 -4.74 -3.87
CA GLU A 14 9.21 -5.98 -3.26
C GLU A 14 9.00 -5.91 -1.75
N GLN A 15 9.42 -4.83 -1.09
CA GLN A 15 9.19 -4.61 0.33
C GLN A 15 7.71 -4.48 0.69
N ALA A 16 6.91 -3.81 -0.15
CA ALA A 16 5.46 -3.69 0.06
C ALA A 16 4.70 -5.03 -0.12
N ARG A 17 5.32 -6.02 -0.77
CA ARG A 17 4.79 -7.39 -0.94
C ARG A 17 5.47 -8.40 -0.02
N ALA A 18 6.62 -8.06 0.55
CA ALA A 18 7.39 -8.93 1.40
C ALA A 18 6.61 -9.22 2.69
N GLN A 19 6.57 -10.51 3.04
CA GLN A 19 6.01 -10.96 4.30
C GLN A 19 6.99 -10.59 5.40
N SER A 20 6.60 -9.67 6.29
CA SER A 20 7.45 -9.23 7.39
C SER A 20 7.44 -10.25 8.53
N SER A 21 6.30 -10.88 8.78
CA SER A 21 6.15 -11.89 9.82
C SER A 21 5.04 -12.88 9.45
N GLN A 22 4.91 -13.94 10.25
CA GLN A 22 3.83 -14.90 10.14
C GLN A 22 3.19 -15.03 11.52
N THR A 23 1.87 -14.86 11.60
CA THR A 23 1.13 -15.07 12.84
C THR A 23 1.18 -16.54 13.26
N SER A 24 0.91 -16.82 14.54
CA SER A 24 0.93 -18.18 15.11
C SER A 24 0.01 -19.19 14.39
N PHE A 25 -0.96 -18.70 13.61
CA PHE A 25 -1.90 -19.52 12.84
C PHE A 25 -1.58 -19.56 11.33
N GLY A 26 -0.42 -19.05 10.92
CA GLY A 26 0.05 -19.15 9.55
C GLY A 26 -0.37 -18.03 8.60
N ALA A 27 -1.05 -16.99 9.10
CA ALA A 27 -1.34 -15.83 8.26
C ALA A 27 -0.09 -14.95 8.11
N SER A 28 0.25 -14.60 6.87
CA SER A 28 1.34 -13.69 6.56
C SER A 28 0.99 -12.27 6.99
N GLU A 29 1.88 -11.68 7.77
CA GLU A 29 1.86 -10.27 8.16
C GLU A 29 2.74 -9.48 7.20
N VAL A 30 2.28 -8.28 6.86
CA VAL A 30 3.05 -7.30 6.12
C VAL A 30 3.19 -6.08 7.01
N ASP A 31 4.36 -5.45 7.00
CA ASP A 31 4.60 -4.26 7.82
C ASP A 31 3.96 -3.04 7.13
N PRO A 32 2.91 -2.42 7.72
CA PRO A 32 2.24 -1.28 7.11
C PRO A 32 3.12 -0.03 7.02
N THR A 33 4.28 0.01 7.69
CA THR A 33 5.27 1.09 7.59
C THR A 33 6.23 0.94 6.41
N GLN A 34 6.40 -0.29 5.91
CA GLN A 34 7.24 -0.58 4.74
C GLN A 34 6.48 -0.42 3.41
N GLY A 35 5.17 -0.26 3.49
CA GLY A 35 4.29 -0.02 2.35
C GLY A 35 2.98 -0.78 2.51
N THR A 36 1.87 -0.17 2.10
CA THR A 36 0.57 -0.82 2.02
C THR A 36 0.07 -0.79 0.59
N ARG A 37 -0.81 -1.71 0.24
CA ARG A 37 -1.48 -1.73 -1.07
C ARG A 37 -2.97 -2.00 -0.92
N ILE A 38 -3.75 -1.53 -1.88
CA ILE A 38 -5.15 -1.89 -2.02
C ILE A 38 -5.42 -2.28 -3.46
N PHE A 39 -6.43 -3.14 -3.66
CA PHE A 39 -6.94 -3.42 -4.98
C PHE A 39 -8.09 -2.47 -5.29
N HIS A 40 -7.95 -1.67 -6.35
CA HIS A 40 -8.95 -0.70 -6.77
C HIS A 40 -9.02 -0.67 -8.30
N ASP A 41 -10.22 -0.67 -8.85
CA ASP A 41 -10.47 -0.62 -10.31
C ASP A 41 -9.68 -1.65 -11.15
N GLY A 42 -9.50 -2.87 -10.63
CA GLY A 42 -8.76 -3.92 -11.35
C GLY A 42 -7.23 -3.81 -11.23
N GLN A 43 -6.71 -2.82 -10.50
CA GLN A 43 -5.27 -2.58 -10.33
C GLN A 43 -4.85 -2.53 -8.86
N TRP A 44 -3.59 -2.88 -8.61
CA TRP A 44 -2.98 -2.72 -7.28
C TRP A 44 -2.41 -1.32 -7.14
N LEU A 45 -2.94 -0.55 -6.20
CA LEU A 45 -2.41 0.76 -5.82
C LEU A 45 -1.54 0.60 -4.59
N TYR A 46 -0.41 1.30 -4.57
CA TYR A 46 0.57 1.25 -3.50
C TYR A 46 0.62 2.58 -2.75
N PHE A 47 0.92 2.50 -1.46
CA PHE A 47 1.04 3.64 -0.56
C PHE A 47 2.21 3.43 0.39
N CYS A 48 2.94 4.49 0.70
CA CYS A 48 4.11 4.44 1.57
C CYS A 48 3.75 4.17 3.03
N GLY A 49 2.46 4.20 3.38
CA GLY A 49 1.96 3.88 4.71
C GLY A 49 0.45 4.10 4.86
N LEU A 50 -0.04 3.87 6.08
CA LEU A 50 -1.46 3.97 6.42
C LEU A 50 -2.03 5.40 6.24
N ASP A 51 -1.23 6.44 6.43
CA ASP A 51 -1.68 7.83 6.26
C ASP A 51 -2.07 8.13 4.80
N CYS A 52 -1.20 7.76 3.85
CA CYS A 52 -1.46 7.94 2.42
C CYS A 52 -2.62 7.05 1.97
N ARG A 53 -2.68 5.80 2.44
CA ARG A 53 -3.86 4.95 2.20
C ARG A 53 -5.15 5.57 2.74
N GLY A 54 -5.12 6.15 3.95
CA GLY A 54 -6.29 6.80 4.56
C GLY A 54 -6.77 7.99 3.76
N LYS A 55 -5.84 8.84 3.29
CA LYS A 55 -6.14 9.97 2.39
C LYS A 55 -6.77 9.51 1.08
N PHE A 56 -6.22 8.46 0.49
CA PHE A 56 -6.79 7.86 -0.72
C PHE A 56 -8.20 7.33 -0.48
N LEU A 57 -8.43 6.60 0.63
CA LEU A 57 -9.77 6.09 0.95
C LEU A 57 -10.79 7.20 1.25
N ALA A 58 -10.33 8.34 1.76
CA ALA A 58 -11.18 9.50 1.99
C ALA A 58 -11.62 10.18 0.69
N SER A 59 -10.71 10.29 -0.29
CA SER A 59 -10.95 10.98 -1.57
C SER A 59 -10.26 10.31 -2.76
N PRO A 60 -10.69 9.10 -3.19
CA PRO A 60 -9.99 8.35 -4.24
C PRO A 60 -10.05 9.05 -5.61
N ASP A 61 -11.19 9.66 -5.93
CA ASP A 61 -11.43 10.42 -7.18
C ASP A 61 -10.38 11.52 -7.42
N THR A 62 -9.88 12.15 -6.34
CA THR A 62 -8.88 13.22 -6.42
C THR A 62 -7.50 12.71 -6.85
N TYR A 63 -7.18 11.45 -6.54
CA TYR A 63 -5.87 10.85 -6.81
C TYR A 63 -5.87 9.97 -8.08
N LEU A 64 -7.04 9.55 -8.55
CA LEU A 64 -7.20 8.73 -9.76
C LEU A 64 -7.55 9.55 -11.02
N SER A 65 -7.71 10.86 -10.89
CA SER A 65 -8.02 11.77 -12.00
C SER A 65 -6.84 12.05 -12.92
#